data_AF-A0A9R0QX62-F1
#
_entry.id   AF-A0A9R0QX62-F1
#
_cell.length_a   1.000
_cell.length_b   1.000
_cell.length_c   1.000
_cell.angle_alpha   90.00
_cell.angle_beta   90.00
_cell.angle_gamma   90.00
#
_symmetry.space_group_name_H-M   'P 1'
#
loop_
_entity.id
_entity.type
_entity.pdbx_description
1 polymer ?
#
loop_
_entity_poly.entity_id
_entity_poly.type
_entity_poly.pdbx_seq_one_letter_code
_entity_poly.pdbx_strand_id
1 'polypeptide(L)'
;MGCVSSKQFRRAPPHEDAALLAKETTFSLNEVEALYELFKKISYSIFKDGLIHKEEFQLALFRNSNRKNLFADRCRYLICLI
;
A
#
# COMPACT_ATOMS: atom_id res chain seq x y z
N MET A 1 17.09 -12.58 -9.94
CA MET A 1 16.29 -11.44 -10.45
C MET A 1 15.62 -10.78 -9.26
N GLY A 2 16.24 -9.71 -8.76
CA GLY A 2 15.82 -9.02 -7.55
C GLY A 2 14.82 -7.92 -7.87
N CYS A 3 13.76 -7.85 -7.07
CA CYS A 3 12.70 -6.86 -7.12
C CYS A 3 13.31 -5.46 -7.03
N VAL A 4 12.97 -4.58 -7.98
CA VAL A 4 13.35 -3.16 -7.92
C VAL A 4 12.72 -2.58 -6.66
N SER A 5 13.57 -2.12 -5.73
CA SER A 5 13.14 -1.41 -4.53
C SER A 5 12.19 -0.30 -4.95
N SER A 6 10.91 -0.44 -4.55
CA SER A 6 9.92 0.62 -4.70
C SER A 6 10.56 1.90 -4.17
N LYS A 7 10.64 2.91 -5.04
CA LYS A 7 11.33 4.16 -4.75
C LYS A 7 10.83 4.64 -3.40
N GLN A 8 11.75 4.89 -2.48
CA GLN A 8 11.45 5.55 -1.22
C GLN A 8 10.48 6.68 -1.50
N PHE A 9 9.26 6.54 -0.98
CA PHE A 9 8.28 7.60 -0.89
C PHE A 9 8.90 8.68 0.00
N ARG A 10 9.80 9.49 -0.58
CA ARG A 10 10.29 10.71 0.05
C ARG A 10 9.09 11.64 0.04
N ARG A 11 8.37 11.59 1.16
CA ARG A 11 7.07 12.22 1.38
C ARG A 11 7.15 13.70 0.99
N ALA A 12 6.53 14.04 -0.13
CA ALA A 12 6.10 15.41 -0.35
C ALA A 12 4.89 15.67 0.57
N PRO A 13 4.40 16.90 0.69
CA PRO A 13 3.21 17.19 1.48
C PRO A 13 2.05 16.28 1.02
N PRO A 14 1.31 15.62 1.96
CA PRO A 14 0.28 14.63 1.64
C PRO A 14 -0.75 15.08 0.59
N HIS A 15 -1.01 16.38 0.52
CA HIS A 15 -1.95 16.99 -0.41
C HIS A 15 -1.44 17.07 -1.85
N GLU A 16 -0.13 17.31 -2.05
CA GLU A 16 0.46 17.36 -3.39
C GLU A 16 0.58 15.95 -3.99
N ASP A 17 0.96 14.96 -3.18
CA ASP A 17 1.02 13.55 -3.58
C ASP A 17 -0.38 12.99 -3.93
N ALA A 18 -1.41 13.35 -3.15
CA ALA A 18 -2.78 12.89 -3.42
C ALA A 18 -3.33 13.42 -4.76
N ALA A 19 -3.03 14.69 -5.10
CA ALA A 19 -3.46 15.29 -6.36
C ALA A 19 -2.73 14.74 -7.59
N LEU A 20 -1.47 14.33 -7.43
CA LEU A 20 -0.72 13.65 -8.49
C LEU A 20 -1.27 12.23 -8.70
N LEU A 21 -1.46 11.46 -7.62
CA LEU A 21 -2.02 10.11 -7.70
C LEU A 21 -3.45 10.10 -8.25
N ALA A 22 -4.29 11.08 -7.90
CA ALA A 22 -5.64 11.21 -8.46
C ALA A 22 -5.62 11.56 -9.95
N LYS A 23 -4.56 12.20 -10.47
CA LYS A 23 -4.40 12.46 -11.91
C LYS A 23 -3.88 11.24 -12.68
N GLU A 24 -3.07 10.41 -12.04
CA GLU A 24 -2.50 9.20 -12.64
C GLU A 24 -3.44 8.00 -12.56
N THR A 25 -4.47 8.06 -11.71
CA THR A 25 -5.46 7.01 -11.51
C THR A 25 -6.87 7.49 -11.85
N THR A 26 -7.85 6.57 -11.90
CA THR A 26 -9.26 6.95 -12.10
C THR A 26 -9.95 7.40 -10.82
N PHE A 27 -9.21 7.52 -9.71
CA PHE A 27 -9.75 7.89 -8.40
C PHE A 27 -9.83 9.41 -8.23
N SER A 28 -10.86 9.88 -7.54
CA SER A 28 -10.97 11.27 -7.10
C SER A 28 -10.03 11.57 -5.93
N LEU A 29 -9.75 12.85 -5.68
CA LEU A 29 -8.92 13.30 -4.55
C LEU A 29 -9.38 12.69 -3.22
N ASN A 30 -10.69 12.72 -2.95
CA ASN A 30 -11.25 12.19 -1.71
C ASN A 30 -11.07 10.67 -1.60
N GLU A 31 -11.16 9.94 -2.70
CA GLU A 31 -10.93 8.49 -2.71
C GLU A 31 -9.45 8.16 -2.47
N VAL A 32 -8.54 8.95 -3.05
CA VAL A 32 -7.09 8.81 -2.80
C VAL A 32 -6.75 9.11 -1.34
N GLU A 33 -7.35 10.14 -0.73
CA GLU A 33 -7.18 10.42 0.69
C GLU A 33 -7.71 9.28 1.59
N ALA A 34 -8.89 8.74 1.26
CA ALA A 34 -9.45 7.59 1.98
C ALA A 34 -8.56 6.33 1.84
N LEU A 35 -8.00 6.09 0.65
CA LEU A 35 -7.04 5.01 0.41
C LEU A 35 -5.74 5.22 1.20
N TYR A 36 -5.29 6.46 1.35
CA TYR A 36 -4.11 6.78 2.14
C TYR A 36 -4.31 6.55 3.64
N GLU A 37 -5.49 6.86 4.18
CA GLU A 37 -5.83 6.49 5.56
C GLU A 37 -5.90 4.97 5.76
N LEU A 38 -6.44 4.24 4.78
CA LEU A 38 -6.47 2.78 4.81
C LEU A 38 -5.04 2.21 4.76
N PHE A 39 -4.20 2.73 3.87
CA PHE A 39 -2.79 2.38 3.77
C PHE A 39 -2.08 2.56 5.11
N LYS A 40 -2.26 3.72 5.77
CA LYS A 40 -1.70 3.98 7.10
C LYS A 40 -2.18 2.95 8.13
N LYS A 41 -3.46 2.61 8.18
CA LYS A 41 -3.96 1.61 9.13
C LYS A 41 -3.30 0.24 8.93
N ILE A 42 -3.01 -0.14 7.69
CA ILE A 42 -2.40 -1.42 7.35
C ILE A 42 -0.87 -1.40 7.57
N SER A 43 -0.17 -0.37 7.07
CA SER A 43 1.29 -0.23 7.11
C SER A 43 1.87 0.07 8.50
N TYR A 44 1.01 0.27 9.49
CA TYR A 44 1.36 0.49 10.88
C TYR A 44 0.80 -0.61 11.80
N SER A 45 0.23 -1.67 11.21
CA SER A 45 -0.46 -2.73 11.96
C SER A 45 0.50 -3.67 12.67
N ILE A 46 1.70 -3.90 12.12
CA ILE A 46 2.73 -4.77 12.73
C ILE A 46 4.05 -4.00 12.79
N PHE A 47 4.49 -3.47 11.65
CA PHE A 47 5.72 -2.69 11.52
C PHE A 47 5.38 -1.21 11.44
N LYS A 48 6.22 -0.33 11.98
CA LYS A 48 5.97 1.13 11.99
C LYS A 48 6.89 1.90 11.07
N ASP A 49 7.31 1.28 9.98
CA ASP A 49 8.19 1.87 8.97
C ASP A 49 7.42 2.58 7.84
N GLY A 50 6.09 2.43 7.79
CA GLY A 50 5.25 3.04 6.77
C GLY A 50 5.35 2.32 5.42
N LEU A 51 5.72 1.04 5.43
CA LEU A 51 5.68 0.13 4.30
C LEU A 51 4.68 -0.98 4.61
N ILE A 52 4.03 -1.56 3.59
CA ILE A 52 3.17 -2.72 3.80
C ILE A 52 4.00 -3.99 3.63
N HIS A 53 4.20 -4.72 4.72
CA HIS A 53 4.85 -6.03 4.68
C HIS A 53 3.88 -7.15 4.33
N LYS A 54 4.41 -8.34 3.99
CA LYS A 54 3.59 -9.50 3.62
C LYS A 54 2.64 -9.88 4.76
N GLU A 55 3.15 -9.83 5.99
CA GLU A 55 2.43 -10.17 7.20
C GLU A 55 1.25 -9.21 7.43
N GLU A 56 1.45 -7.91 7.22
CA GLU A 56 0.42 -6.87 7.36
C GLU A 56 -0.65 -6.97 6.28
N PHE A 57 -0.23 -7.23 5.04
CA PHE A 57 -1.15 -7.42 3.92
C PHE A 57 -2.03 -8.67 4.12
N GLN A 58 -1.44 -9.78 4.56
CA GLN A 58 -2.20 -11.01 4.86
C GLN A 58 -3.12 -10.81 6.06
N LEU A 59 -2.67 -10.08 7.09
CA LEU A 59 -3.48 -9.74 8.24
C LEU A 59 -4.68 -8.86 7.84
N ALA A 60 -4.49 -7.86 6.99
CA ALA A 60 -5.57 -6.99 6.52
C ALA A 60 -6.60 -7.76 5.67
N LEU A 61 -6.15 -8.65 4.78
CA LEU A 61 -7.03 -9.40 3.89
C LEU A 61 -7.78 -10.56 4.56
N PHE A 62 -7.09 -11.34 5.39
CA PHE A 62 -7.63 -12.59 5.94
C PHE A 62 -7.91 -12.52 7.44
N ARG A 63 -7.61 -11.39 8.08
CA ARG A 63 -7.56 -11.26 9.56
C ARG A 63 -6.66 -12.33 10.19
N ASN A 64 -5.72 -12.86 9.43
CA ASN A 64 -4.85 -13.96 9.83
C ASN A 64 -3.54 -13.89 9.03
N SER A 65 -2.44 -13.66 9.75
CA SER A 65 -1.09 -13.52 9.20
C SER A 65 -0.42 -14.84 8.80
N ASN A 66 -1.02 -15.99 9.10
CA ASN A 66 -0.46 -17.32 8.81
C ASN A 66 -1.14 -18.04 7.64
N ARG A 67 -2.14 -17.41 7.00
CA ARG A 67 -2.84 -18.01 5.87
C ARG A 67 -2.08 -17.76 4.57
N LYS A 68 -1.39 -18.79 4.08
CA LYS A 68 -0.77 -18.76 2.74
C LYS A 68 -1.87 -18.70 1.67
N ASN A 69 -1.83 -17.66 0.82
CA ASN A 69 -2.80 -17.49 -0.26
C ASN A 69 -2.09 -17.03 -1.54
N LEU A 70 -2.22 -17.83 -2.62
CA LEU A 70 -1.62 -17.58 -3.93
C LEU A 70 -2.13 -16.28 -4.60
N PHE A 71 -3.32 -15.80 -4.23
CA PHE A 71 -3.82 -14.50 -4.66
C PHE A 71 -3.12 -13.36 -3.93
N ALA A 72 -2.88 -13.49 -2.62
CA ALA A 72 -2.15 -12.47 -1.87
C ALA A 72 -0.69 -12.36 -2.33
N ASP A 73 -0.06 -13.50 -2.66
CA ASP A 73 1.29 -13.50 -3.24
C ASP A 73 1.31 -12.84 -4.63
N ARG A 74 0.28 -13.01 -5.46
CA ARG A 74 0.18 -12.34 -6.78
C ARG A 74 -0.20 -10.86 -6.70
N CYS A 75 -1.14 -10.49 -5.84
CA CYS A 75 -1.59 -9.11 -5.66
C CYS A 75 -0.50 -8.21 -5.05
N ARG A 76 0.42 -8.77 -4.26
CA ARG A 76 1.56 -8.02 -3.71
C ARG A 76 2.36 -7.29 -4.79
N TYR A 77 2.54 -7.90 -5.96
CA TYR A 77 3.27 -7.28 -7.08
C TYR A 77 2.49 -6.14 -7.73
N LEU A 78 1.16 -6.17 -7.65
CA LEU A 78 0.28 -5.22 -8.30
C LEU A 78 0.05 -3.97 -7.44
N ILE A 79 0.01 -4.14 -6.12
CA ILE A 79 -0.10 -3.04 -5.15
C ILE A 79 1.20 -2.23 -5.00
N CYS A 80 2.36 -2.77 -5.35
CA CYS A 80 3.61 -2.00 -5.42
C CYS A 80 3.82 -1.27 -6.76
N LEU A 81 2.90 -1.43 -7.72
CA LEU A 81 2.98 -0.85 -9.07
C LEU A 81 2.11 0.41 -9.22
N ILE A 82 1.37 0.75 -8.16
CA ILE A 82 0.65 2.02 -7.95
C ILE A 82 1.43 2.77 -6.87
#